data_AF-A0A971HWG5-F1
#
_entry.id   AF-A0A971HWG5-F1
#
_cell.length_a   1.000
_cell.length_b   1.000
_cell.length_c   1.000
_cell.angle_alpha   90.00
_cell.angle_beta   90.00
_cell.angle_gamma   90.00
#
_symmetry.space_group_name_H-M   'P 1'
#
loop_
_entity.id
_entity.type
_entity.pdbx_description
1 polymer ?
#
loop_
_entity_poly.entity_id
_entity_poly.type
_entity_poly.pdbx_seq_one_letter_code
_entity_poly.pdbx_strand_id
1 'polypeptide(L)'
;MNYLRITIFLSILFIFAAQVQAQDQLFKQEPLDPDKNAAIIGFDSMLLGAFVYGQWISDDDLQQKDQYHFHRIWGGEQCHVYSSKGFDGLGTMSAIHNEHPEFEEFGLDTRTYTVELEDGLTLGTGSSRLALRCSWNPIPRQAKALDPQNTAYNKILQEYLAQHGLPQAKPQIMQLFKVDLDGDGTDEVLICAQNIVDPKSRVATWQPDQPLILEGGLPTGAQKGNYSLVLLRKIVNGQVREIPLAQFIALKDGTAADPEQITPYVHKIFQFADLNGDGVLEVIMGTDYYEGSFYEVFEIHKDNAILVLENGLGV
;
A
#
# COMPACT_ATOMS: atom_id res chain seq x y z
N MET A 1 -41.44 -58.80 16.20
CA MET A 1 -41.02 -57.37 16.21
C MET A 1 -39.70 -57.26 16.93
N ASN A 2 -38.58 -57.10 16.21
CA ASN A 2 -37.25 -56.61 16.68
C ASN A 2 -36.07 -56.98 15.73
N TYR A 3 -36.31 -57.21 14.43
CA TYR A 3 -35.22 -57.43 13.46
C TYR A 3 -35.10 -56.32 12.39
N LEU A 4 -35.97 -55.31 12.41
CA LEU A 4 -36.00 -54.26 11.37
C LEU A 4 -35.30 -52.94 11.77
N ARG A 5 -34.78 -52.83 13.00
CA ARG A 5 -34.13 -51.59 13.49
C ARG A 5 -32.60 -51.59 13.45
N ILE A 6 -31.95 -52.74 13.23
CA ILE A 6 -30.48 -52.83 13.23
C ILE A 6 -29.90 -52.58 11.82
N THR A 7 -30.63 -52.91 10.75
CA THR A 7 -30.12 -52.75 9.38
C THR A 7 -30.07 -51.30 8.89
N ILE A 8 -30.93 -50.42 9.42
CA ILE A 8 -30.98 -48.99 9.03
C ILE A 8 -29.86 -48.19 9.72
N PHE A 9 -29.44 -48.58 10.93
CA PHE A 9 -28.36 -47.88 11.64
C PHE A 9 -26.97 -48.17 11.04
N LEU A 10 -26.74 -49.37 10.52
CA LEU A 10 -25.47 -49.71 9.85
C LEU A 10 -25.32 -49.06 8.47
N SER A 11 -26.41 -48.76 7.77
CA SER A 11 -26.36 -48.11 6.46
C SER A 11 -26.13 -46.60 6.56
N ILE A 12 -26.63 -45.94 7.61
CA ILE A 12 -26.38 -44.51 7.86
C ILE A 12 -24.94 -44.26 8.32
N LEU A 13 -24.35 -45.17 9.11
CA LEU A 13 -22.96 -45.05 9.57
C LEU A 13 -21.94 -45.21 8.43
N PHE A 14 -22.24 -46.04 7.42
CA PHE A 14 -21.39 -46.19 6.23
C PHE A 14 -21.48 -44.98 5.28
N ILE A 15 -22.63 -44.31 5.19
CA ILE A 15 -22.77 -43.10 4.37
C ILE A 15 -22.02 -41.92 5.01
N PHE A 16 -22.05 -41.79 6.34
CA PHE A 16 -21.27 -40.75 7.03
C PHE A 16 -19.75 -40.98 6.95
N ALA A 17 -19.28 -42.23 7.10
CA ALA A 17 -17.86 -42.54 6.96
C ALA A 17 -17.35 -42.31 5.53
N ALA A 18 -18.14 -42.65 4.50
CA ALA A 18 -17.80 -42.39 3.11
C ALA A 18 -17.83 -40.88 2.75
N GLN A 19 -18.73 -40.09 3.34
CA GLN A 19 -18.76 -38.63 3.15
C GLN A 19 -17.59 -37.91 3.85
N VAL A 20 -17.19 -38.36 5.03
CA VAL A 20 -16.01 -37.81 5.73
C VAL A 20 -14.72 -38.19 4.98
N GLN A 21 -14.62 -39.42 4.47
CA GLN A 21 -13.45 -39.87 3.71
C GLN A 21 -13.41 -39.26 2.29
N ALA A 22 -14.55 -38.89 1.70
CA ALA A 22 -14.61 -38.11 0.46
C ALA A 22 -14.31 -36.62 0.66
N GLN A 23 -14.62 -36.04 1.83
CA GLN A 23 -14.19 -34.68 2.18
C GLN A 23 -12.67 -34.61 2.46
N ASP A 24 -12.08 -35.63 3.08
CA ASP A 24 -10.63 -35.71 3.28
C ASP A 24 -9.83 -35.97 1.98
N GLN A 25 -10.46 -36.50 0.93
CA GLN A 25 -9.82 -36.65 -0.38
C GLN A 25 -10.03 -35.47 -1.33
N LEU A 26 -10.89 -34.50 -0.98
CA LEU A 26 -11.07 -33.23 -1.69
C LEU A 26 -10.09 -32.13 -1.26
N PHE A 27 -9.25 -32.40 -0.25
CA PHE A 27 -8.12 -31.55 0.16
C PHE A 27 -6.75 -32.18 -0.15
N LYS A 28 -6.67 -33.00 -1.20
CA LYS A 28 -5.43 -33.03 -1.98
C LYS A 28 -5.42 -31.75 -2.81
N GLN A 29 -5.08 -30.63 -2.16
CA GLN A 29 -4.60 -29.46 -2.88
C GLN A 29 -3.55 -29.99 -3.86
N GLU A 30 -3.76 -29.77 -5.16
CA GLU A 30 -2.61 -29.72 -6.06
C GLU A 30 -1.56 -28.85 -5.36
N PRO A 31 -0.25 -29.20 -5.41
CA PRO A 31 0.77 -28.32 -4.85
C PRO A 31 0.44 -26.93 -5.37
N LEU A 32 0.07 -26.01 -4.46
CA LEU A 32 -0.21 -24.62 -4.81
C LEU A 32 1.00 -24.22 -5.63
N ASP A 33 0.78 -23.92 -6.91
CA ASP A 33 1.78 -23.29 -7.71
C ASP A 33 2.15 -22.03 -6.92
N PRO A 34 3.35 -21.97 -6.31
CA PRO A 34 3.66 -20.93 -5.34
C PRO A 34 3.57 -19.54 -5.98
N ASP A 35 3.55 -19.45 -7.31
CA ASP A 35 3.39 -18.21 -8.07
C ASP A 35 1.95 -17.94 -8.53
N LYS A 36 1.02 -18.91 -8.43
CA LYS A 36 -0.40 -18.64 -8.67
C LYS A 36 -0.99 -17.96 -7.44
N ASN A 37 -1.35 -16.69 -7.63
CA ASN A 37 -1.97 -15.82 -6.61
C ASN A 37 -0.99 -15.35 -5.51
N ALA A 38 0.28 -15.18 -5.86
CA ALA A 38 1.23 -14.47 -5.02
C ALA A 38 1.65 -13.14 -5.67
N ALA A 39 1.87 -12.12 -4.85
CA ALA A 39 2.47 -10.86 -5.23
C ALA A 39 3.63 -10.54 -4.30
N ILE A 40 4.83 -10.28 -4.84
CA ILE A 40 5.91 -9.64 -4.07
C ILE A 40 5.95 -8.17 -4.45
N ILE A 41 5.81 -7.30 -3.46
CA ILE A 41 5.49 -5.89 -3.64
C ILE A 41 6.64 -5.06 -3.11
N GLY A 42 7.34 -4.41 -4.02
CA GLY A 42 8.35 -3.42 -3.67
C GLY A 42 8.04 -2.05 -4.28
N PHE A 43 8.39 -1.00 -3.55
CA PHE A 43 8.18 0.38 -3.99
C PHE A 43 9.38 1.23 -3.62
N ASP A 44 9.84 2.07 -4.55
CA ASP A 44 10.99 2.95 -4.34
C ASP A 44 12.22 2.22 -3.78
N SER A 45 12.51 1.04 -4.34
CA SER A 45 13.59 0.17 -3.89
C SER A 45 13.45 -0.38 -2.47
N MET A 46 12.28 -0.27 -1.83
CA MET A 46 11.97 -0.88 -0.54
C MET A 46 11.01 -2.05 -0.72
N LEU A 47 11.28 -3.18 -0.08
CA LEU A 47 10.30 -4.26 -0.02
C LEU A 47 9.17 -3.85 0.94
N LEU A 48 7.95 -3.68 0.45
CA LEU A 48 6.81 -3.39 1.31
C LEU A 48 6.24 -4.66 1.95
N GLY A 49 6.36 -5.78 1.24
CA GLY A 49 5.92 -7.09 1.69
C GLY A 49 5.40 -7.93 0.54
N ALA A 50 4.38 -8.74 0.82
CA ALA A 50 3.77 -9.62 -0.17
C ALA A 50 2.29 -9.89 0.12
N PHE A 51 1.57 -10.34 -0.89
CA PHE A 51 0.31 -11.03 -0.75
C PHE A 51 0.52 -12.50 -1.11
N VAL A 52 0.41 -13.42 -0.15
CA VAL A 52 0.65 -14.85 -0.36
C VAL A 52 -0.39 -15.66 0.41
N TYR A 53 -0.88 -16.75 -0.20
CA TYR A 53 -1.89 -17.62 0.41
C TYR A 53 -3.16 -16.89 0.88
N GLY A 54 -3.52 -15.79 0.20
CA GLY A 54 -4.68 -14.98 0.57
C GLY A 54 -4.44 -14.05 1.76
N GLN A 55 -3.18 -13.75 2.10
CA GLN A 55 -2.81 -12.95 3.26
C GLN A 55 -1.74 -11.91 2.91
N TRP A 56 -1.88 -10.72 3.49
CA TRP A 56 -0.84 -9.70 3.50
C TRP A 56 0.27 -10.09 4.49
N ILE A 57 1.50 -10.13 4.01
CA ILE A 57 2.70 -10.49 4.75
C ILE A 57 3.64 -9.29 4.73
N SER A 58 4.06 -8.81 5.90
CA SER A 58 5.05 -7.72 5.98
C SER A 58 6.40 -8.14 5.39
N ASP A 59 7.23 -7.17 5.04
CA ASP A 59 8.61 -7.40 4.59
C ASP A 59 9.41 -8.21 5.62
N ASP A 60 9.27 -7.88 6.90
CA ASP A 60 9.96 -8.57 8.00
C ASP A 60 9.57 -10.04 8.09
N ASP A 61 8.26 -10.33 8.07
CA ASP A 61 7.76 -11.70 8.11
C ASP A 61 8.18 -12.49 6.87
N LEU A 62 8.09 -11.87 5.69
CA LEU A 62 8.47 -12.46 4.42
C LEU A 62 9.95 -12.87 4.42
N GLN A 63 10.82 -12.02 4.95
CA GLN A 63 12.26 -12.26 4.98
C GLN A 63 12.72 -13.17 6.13
N GLN A 64 12.03 -13.16 7.28
CA GLN A 64 12.51 -13.88 8.46
C GLN A 64 11.84 -15.25 8.68
N LYS A 65 10.58 -15.44 8.28
CA LYS A 65 9.84 -16.68 8.61
C LYS A 65 10.07 -17.78 7.58
N ASP A 66 10.47 -18.96 8.04
CA ASP A 66 10.75 -20.14 7.18
C ASP A 66 9.58 -20.51 6.26
N GLN A 67 8.33 -20.33 6.72
CA GLN A 67 7.15 -20.63 5.92
C GLN A 67 7.04 -19.79 4.63
N TYR A 68 7.74 -18.66 4.55
CA TYR A 68 7.77 -17.78 3.38
C TYR A 68 9.12 -17.80 2.63
N HIS A 69 10.01 -18.74 2.95
CA HIS A 69 11.34 -18.86 2.35
C HIS A 69 11.33 -18.86 0.82
N PHE A 70 10.35 -19.52 0.19
CA PHE A 70 10.20 -19.55 -1.29
C PHE A 70 9.77 -18.21 -1.91
N HIS A 71 9.27 -17.27 -1.09
CA HIS A 71 8.79 -15.96 -1.52
C HIS A 71 9.75 -14.81 -1.21
N ARG A 72 10.87 -15.10 -0.53
CA ARG A 72 11.98 -14.16 -0.35
C ARG A 72 12.55 -13.73 -1.72
N ILE A 73 13.30 -12.64 -1.70
CA ILE A 73 14.00 -12.11 -2.88
C ILE A 73 15.48 -12.47 -2.75
N TRP A 74 15.86 -13.53 -3.45
CA TRP A 74 17.20 -14.13 -3.49
C TRP A 74 18.14 -13.47 -4.50
N GLY A 75 17.62 -12.58 -5.34
CA GLY A 75 18.33 -11.96 -6.43
C GLY A 75 18.16 -12.72 -7.75
N GLY A 76 18.06 -11.97 -8.85
CA GLY A 76 17.87 -12.53 -10.19
C GLY A 76 16.40 -12.77 -10.56
N GLU A 77 15.46 -12.60 -9.63
CA GLU A 77 14.04 -12.73 -9.93
C GLU A 77 13.55 -11.61 -10.84
N GLN A 78 12.67 -11.97 -11.78
CA GLN A 78 12.03 -11.02 -12.67
C GLN A 78 10.84 -10.35 -11.99
N CYS A 79 10.67 -9.06 -12.24
CA CYS A 79 9.52 -8.28 -11.83
C CYS A 79 9.04 -7.36 -12.96
N HIS A 80 7.79 -6.94 -12.87
CA HIS A 80 7.25 -5.87 -13.70
C HIS A 80 7.41 -4.54 -12.96
N VAL A 81 7.87 -3.52 -13.65
CA VAL A 81 8.04 -2.18 -13.10
C VAL A 81 6.98 -1.25 -13.65
N TYR A 82 6.40 -0.44 -12.78
CA TYR A 82 5.33 0.49 -13.11
C TYR A 82 5.61 1.91 -12.58
N SER A 83 5.27 2.89 -13.41
CA SER A 83 5.08 4.28 -13.02
C SER A 83 3.59 4.61 -12.90
N SER A 84 3.25 5.82 -12.46
CA SER A 84 1.89 6.35 -12.46
C SER A 84 1.23 6.40 -13.85
N LYS A 85 2.02 6.23 -14.91
CA LYS A 85 1.54 6.19 -16.30
C LYS A 85 1.29 4.76 -16.80
N GLY A 86 1.64 3.74 -16.04
CA GLY A 86 1.47 2.33 -16.37
C GLY A 86 2.80 1.58 -16.37
N PHE A 87 2.87 0.56 -17.22
CA PHE A 87 4.02 -0.33 -17.33
C PHE A 87 5.25 0.39 -17.89
N ASP A 88 6.35 0.37 -17.13
CA ASP A 88 7.64 0.94 -17.52
C ASP A 88 8.56 -0.12 -18.16
N GLY A 89 8.52 -1.37 -17.71
CA GLY A 89 9.34 -2.45 -18.27
C GLY A 89 9.48 -3.67 -17.37
N LEU A 90 10.18 -4.69 -17.87
CA LEU A 90 10.64 -5.82 -17.07
C LEU A 90 11.97 -5.47 -16.41
N GLY A 91 12.17 -6.00 -15.21
CA GLY A 91 13.40 -5.80 -14.46
C GLY A 91 13.80 -7.00 -13.64
N THR A 92 15.07 -7.01 -13.24
CA THR A 92 15.68 -8.04 -12.39
C THR A 92 15.96 -7.46 -11.02
N MET A 93 15.44 -8.08 -9.96
CA MET A 93 15.64 -7.63 -8.58
C MET A 93 16.99 -8.09 -8.03
N SER A 94 17.66 -7.24 -7.25
CA SER A 94 18.81 -7.64 -6.44
C SER A 94 18.36 -8.42 -5.19
N ALA A 95 19.25 -9.25 -4.63
CA ALA A 95 18.97 -10.00 -3.41
C ALA A 95 18.75 -9.08 -2.20
N ILE A 96 17.82 -9.44 -1.32
CA ILE A 96 17.58 -8.76 -0.03
C ILE A 96 17.27 -9.75 1.09
N HIS A 97 18.26 -10.55 1.45
CA HIS A 97 18.16 -11.43 2.61
C HIS A 97 19.54 -11.69 3.21
N ASN A 98 19.58 -11.86 4.52
CA ASN A 98 20.80 -12.08 5.31
C ASN A 98 21.55 -13.38 4.98
N GLU A 99 20.89 -14.34 4.34
CA GLU A 99 21.50 -15.61 3.89
C GLU A 99 22.20 -15.48 2.52
N HIS A 100 22.15 -14.32 1.85
CA HIS A 100 22.83 -14.14 0.57
C HIS A 100 24.35 -14.07 0.81
N PRO A 101 25.19 -14.74 0.00
CA PRO A 101 26.64 -14.77 0.22
C PRO A 101 27.30 -13.37 0.27
N GLU A 102 26.70 -12.39 -0.41
CA GLU A 102 27.19 -11.01 -0.44
C GLU A 102 26.77 -10.18 0.79
N PHE A 103 25.85 -10.68 1.63
CA PHE A 103 25.34 -9.95 2.80
C PHE A 103 26.33 -9.94 3.98
N GLU A 104 27.11 -11.02 4.15
CA GLU A 104 28.13 -11.11 5.22
C GLU A 104 29.23 -10.05 5.09
N GLU A 105 29.46 -9.51 3.89
CA GLU A 105 30.55 -8.56 3.62
C GLU A 105 30.16 -7.09 3.83
N PHE A 106 28.88 -6.73 3.70
CA PHE A 106 28.46 -5.32 3.65
C PHE A 106 27.56 -4.85 4.81
N GLY A 107 27.05 -5.75 5.66
CA GLY A 107 26.20 -5.37 6.80
C GLY A 107 24.99 -4.52 6.38
N LEU A 108 24.45 -4.81 5.19
CA LEU A 108 23.41 -4.01 4.56
C LEU A 108 22.11 -4.05 5.37
N ASP A 109 21.37 -2.94 5.32
CA ASP A 109 19.97 -2.92 5.73
C ASP A 109 19.19 -3.88 4.82
N THR A 110 18.52 -4.88 5.40
CA THR A 110 17.83 -5.97 4.68
C THR A 110 16.58 -5.53 3.91
N ARG A 111 16.28 -4.22 3.90
CA ARG A 111 14.99 -3.69 3.45
C ARG A 111 15.04 -3.09 2.04
N THR A 112 16.22 -2.79 1.50
CA THR A 112 16.36 -2.12 0.20
C THR A 112 16.94 -3.01 -0.88
N TYR A 113 16.36 -2.99 -2.09
CA TYR A 113 16.83 -3.68 -3.29
C TYR A 113 17.02 -2.70 -4.45
N THR A 114 17.74 -3.11 -5.49
CA THR A 114 17.73 -2.43 -6.79
C THR A 114 16.99 -3.25 -7.83
N VAL A 115 16.50 -2.59 -8.88
CA VAL A 115 15.98 -3.26 -10.08
C VAL A 115 16.79 -2.84 -11.28
N GLU A 116 17.37 -3.80 -11.98
CA GLU A 116 17.98 -3.56 -13.29
C GLU A 116 16.94 -3.82 -14.37
N LEU A 117 16.52 -2.78 -15.09
CA LEU A 117 15.63 -2.90 -16.24
C LEU A 117 16.35 -3.50 -17.45
N GLU A 118 15.60 -4.12 -18.36
CA GLU A 118 16.15 -4.72 -19.58
C GLU A 118 16.89 -3.72 -20.51
N ASP A 119 16.62 -2.41 -20.38
CA ASP A 119 17.29 -1.35 -21.12
C ASP A 119 18.62 -0.88 -20.48
N GLY A 120 18.99 -1.49 -19.35
CA GLY A 120 20.21 -1.20 -18.60
C GLY A 120 20.08 -0.09 -17.56
N LEU A 121 18.88 0.48 -17.36
CA LEU A 121 18.64 1.42 -16.26
C LEU A 121 18.55 0.67 -14.92
N THR A 122 19.34 1.09 -13.94
CA THR A 122 19.20 0.63 -12.55
C THR A 122 18.32 1.58 -11.76
N LEU A 123 17.23 1.05 -11.21
CA LEU A 123 16.35 1.74 -10.27
C LEU A 123 16.84 1.48 -8.84
N GLY A 124 17.10 2.57 -8.12
CA GLY A 124 17.45 2.57 -6.71
C GLY A 124 16.48 3.41 -5.88
N THR A 125 16.85 3.69 -4.63
CA THR A 125 16.14 4.63 -3.75
C THR A 125 15.94 5.98 -4.44
N GLY A 126 14.73 6.53 -4.35
CA GLY A 126 14.31 7.74 -5.03
C GLY A 126 13.77 7.53 -6.45
N SER A 127 13.66 6.29 -6.92
CA SER A 127 13.02 5.96 -8.20
C SER A 127 11.51 6.19 -8.20
N SER A 128 10.85 6.05 -7.05
CA SER A 128 9.39 6.10 -6.91
C SER A 128 8.69 5.24 -7.96
N ARG A 129 9.10 3.97 -8.04
CA ARG A 129 8.54 2.95 -8.93
C ARG A 129 8.01 1.78 -8.14
N LEU A 130 6.90 1.23 -8.61
CA LEU A 130 6.35 -0.04 -8.14
C LEU A 130 7.05 -1.17 -8.89
N ALA A 131 7.76 -2.04 -8.18
CA ALA A 131 8.25 -3.31 -8.69
C ALA A 131 7.35 -4.43 -8.15
N LEU A 132 6.75 -5.20 -9.05
CA LEU A 132 5.75 -6.20 -8.69
C LEU A 132 6.04 -7.53 -9.37
N ARG A 133 6.10 -8.59 -8.57
CA ARG A 133 6.14 -9.98 -9.06
C ARG A 133 4.78 -10.62 -8.83
N CYS A 134 3.92 -10.60 -9.84
CA CYS A 134 2.59 -11.22 -9.83
C CYS A 134 2.26 -11.82 -11.21
N SER A 135 1.20 -12.64 -11.28
CA SER A 135 0.75 -13.30 -12.52
C SER A 135 -0.46 -12.64 -13.20
N TRP A 136 -1.00 -11.57 -12.62
CA TRP A 136 -2.11 -10.78 -13.18
C TRP A 136 -1.65 -9.39 -13.64
N ASN A 137 -2.56 -8.63 -14.28
CA ASN A 137 -2.33 -7.23 -14.60
C ASN A 137 -2.68 -6.36 -13.38
N PRO A 138 -1.70 -5.74 -12.71
CA PRO A 138 -1.94 -4.97 -11.48
C PRO A 138 -2.47 -3.57 -11.73
N ILE A 139 -2.46 -3.07 -12.97
CA ILE A 139 -3.00 -1.74 -13.30
C ILE A 139 -4.11 -1.89 -14.34
N PRO A 140 -5.24 -2.54 -14.00
CA PRO A 140 -6.35 -2.74 -14.94
C PRO A 140 -7.09 -1.42 -15.23
N ARG A 141 -6.98 -0.41 -14.36
CA ARG A 141 -7.64 0.89 -14.46
C ARG A 141 -6.64 1.99 -14.14
N GLN A 142 -6.69 3.09 -14.89
CA GLN A 142 -5.81 4.24 -14.69
C GLN A 142 -6.50 5.36 -13.94
N ALA A 143 -5.82 5.90 -12.93
CA ALA A 143 -6.29 7.08 -12.23
C ALA A 143 -6.19 8.33 -13.12
N LYS A 144 -7.17 9.21 -13.01
CA LYS A 144 -7.20 10.50 -13.69
C LYS A 144 -6.90 11.61 -12.69
N ALA A 145 -5.84 12.37 -12.94
CA ALA A 145 -5.59 13.60 -12.21
C ALA A 145 -6.66 14.65 -12.55
N LEU A 146 -7.14 15.34 -11.51
CA LEU A 146 -8.03 16.50 -11.60
C LEU A 146 -7.27 17.77 -11.18
N ASP A 147 -7.85 18.93 -11.47
CA ASP A 147 -7.28 20.22 -11.05
C ASP A 147 -7.34 20.38 -9.52
N PRO A 148 -6.20 20.52 -8.81
CA PRO A 148 -6.18 20.76 -7.38
C PRO A 148 -6.88 22.06 -6.93
N GLN A 149 -7.08 23.03 -7.85
CA GLN A 149 -7.83 24.26 -7.59
C GLN A 149 -9.35 24.10 -7.74
N ASN A 150 -9.84 22.86 -7.90
CA ASN A 150 -11.27 22.59 -8.02
C ASN A 150 -12.06 23.08 -6.81
N THR A 151 -13.00 24.00 -7.05
CA THR A 151 -13.76 24.70 -6.00
C THR A 151 -14.66 23.77 -5.17
N ALA A 152 -15.20 22.70 -5.77
CA ALA A 152 -16.05 21.75 -5.06
C ALA A 152 -15.24 20.95 -4.02
N TYR A 153 -14.07 20.43 -4.41
CA TYR A 153 -13.22 19.68 -3.49
C TYR A 153 -12.53 20.57 -2.44
N ASN A 154 -12.18 21.81 -2.80
CA ASN A 154 -11.70 22.78 -1.82
C ASN A 154 -12.76 23.08 -0.74
N LYS A 155 -14.05 23.16 -1.11
CA LYS A 155 -15.14 23.32 -0.15
C LYS A 155 -15.29 22.09 0.76
N ILE A 156 -15.23 20.88 0.20
CA ILE A 156 -15.28 19.62 0.98
C ILE A 156 -14.11 19.58 1.98
N LEU A 157 -12.89 19.89 1.54
CA LEU A 157 -11.72 19.93 2.41
C LEU A 157 -11.87 20.99 3.51
N GLN A 158 -12.37 22.19 3.18
CA GLN A 158 -12.61 23.24 4.16
C GLN A 158 -13.61 22.80 5.25
N GLU A 159 -14.68 22.13 4.86
CA GLU A 159 -15.69 21.58 5.77
C GLU A 159 -15.10 20.47 6.65
N TYR A 160 -14.33 19.55 6.06
CA TYR A 160 -13.61 18.50 6.80
C TYR A 160 -12.67 19.12 7.84
N LEU A 161 -11.81 20.06 7.45
CA LEU A 161 -10.88 20.74 8.35
C LEU A 161 -11.61 21.48 9.49
N ALA A 162 -12.73 22.14 9.19
CA ALA A 162 -13.53 22.82 10.22
C ALA A 162 -14.12 21.84 11.25
N GLN A 163 -14.61 20.69 10.80
CA GLN A 163 -15.11 19.62 11.68
C GLN A 163 -14.00 19.03 12.56
N HIS A 164 -12.75 19.06 12.08
CA HIS A 164 -11.57 18.55 12.79
C HIS A 164 -10.79 19.65 13.53
N GLY A 165 -11.45 20.78 13.87
CA GLY A 165 -10.88 21.79 14.77
C GLY A 165 -10.07 22.89 14.08
N LEU A 166 -10.05 22.94 12.75
CA LEU A 166 -9.35 23.96 11.95
C LEU A 166 -10.31 24.82 11.09
N PRO A 167 -11.29 25.53 11.67
CA PRO A 167 -12.31 26.28 10.91
C PRO A 167 -11.77 27.48 10.13
N GLN A 168 -10.53 27.90 10.37
CA GLN A 168 -9.87 29.01 9.69
C GLN A 168 -8.76 28.55 8.73
N ALA A 169 -8.48 27.25 8.65
CA ALA A 169 -7.45 26.73 7.75
C ALA A 169 -7.90 26.90 6.30
N LYS A 170 -7.00 27.41 5.45
CA LYS A 170 -7.25 27.51 4.01
C LYS A 170 -6.99 26.15 3.36
N PRO A 171 -7.91 25.62 2.54
CA PRO A 171 -7.71 24.36 1.84
C PRO A 171 -6.59 24.52 0.81
N GLN A 172 -5.70 23.54 0.76
CA GLN A 172 -4.55 23.51 -0.13
C GLN A 172 -4.35 22.06 -0.58
N ILE A 173 -5.06 21.69 -1.66
CA ILE A 173 -4.99 20.37 -2.28
C ILE A 173 -3.75 20.31 -3.17
N MET A 174 -2.94 19.27 -2.99
CA MET A 174 -1.70 19.03 -3.73
C MET A 174 -1.87 17.98 -4.81
N GLN A 175 -2.64 16.93 -4.53
CA GLN A 175 -3.02 15.92 -5.51
C GLN A 175 -4.51 15.65 -5.40
N LEU A 176 -5.14 15.47 -6.55
CA LEU A 176 -6.55 15.15 -6.67
C LEU A 176 -6.71 14.10 -7.77
N PHE A 177 -7.09 12.90 -7.39
CA PHE A 177 -7.24 11.78 -8.33
C PHE A 177 -8.68 11.29 -8.34
N LYS A 178 -9.12 10.84 -9.51
CA LYS A 178 -10.38 10.13 -9.70
C LYS A 178 -10.09 8.77 -10.32
N VAL A 179 -10.58 7.69 -9.71
CA VAL A 179 -10.32 6.31 -10.14
C VAL A 179 -11.42 5.39 -9.62
N ASP A 180 -11.88 4.46 -10.44
CA ASP A 180 -12.72 3.34 -10.06
C ASP A 180 -11.86 2.31 -9.29
N LEU A 181 -11.88 2.36 -7.96
CA LEU A 181 -11.03 1.52 -7.12
C LEU A 181 -11.57 0.10 -7.06
N ASP A 182 -12.88 -0.08 -6.87
CA ASP A 182 -13.50 -1.39 -6.63
C ASP A 182 -14.04 -2.09 -7.89
N GLY A 183 -13.93 -1.45 -9.05
CA GLY A 183 -14.35 -2.02 -10.33
C GLY A 183 -15.86 -1.99 -10.56
N ASP A 184 -16.62 -1.22 -9.78
CA ASP A 184 -18.08 -1.12 -9.94
C ASP A 184 -18.51 -0.14 -11.04
N GLY A 185 -17.54 0.57 -11.65
CA GLY A 185 -17.75 1.56 -12.70
C GLY A 185 -18.05 2.97 -12.17
N THR A 186 -18.10 3.16 -10.86
CA THR A 186 -18.16 4.44 -10.17
C THR A 186 -16.75 4.85 -9.80
N ASP A 187 -16.40 6.12 -10.05
CA ASP A 187 -15.11 6.60 -9.60
C ASP A 187 -15.16 7.07 -8.13
N GLU A 188 -14.18 6.63 -7.36
CA GLU A 188 -13.76 7.26 -6.11
C GLU A 188 -12.86 8.46 -6.37
N VAL A 189 -12.75 9.33 -5.36
CA VAL A 189 -11.87 10.49 -5.42
C VAL A 189 -10.90 10.48 -4.24
N LEU A 190 -9.60 10.59 -4.52
CA LEU A 190 -8.58 10.77 -3.50
C LEU A 190 -8.15 12.24 -3.45
N ILE A 191 -8.14 12.81 -2.25
CA ILE A 191 -7.77 14.20 -1.97
C ILE A 191 -6.53 14.20 -1.06
N CYS A 192 -5.37 14.56 -1.60
CA CYS A 192 -4.15 14.76 -0.81
C CYS A 192 -3.93 16.26 -0.61
N ALA A 193 -3.88 16.71 0.65
CA ALA A 193 -3.82 18.13 0.97
C ALA A 193 -2.92 18.42 2.17
N GLN A 194 -2.28 19.58 2.18
CA GLN A 194 -1.38 20.00 3.26
C GLN A 194 -1.10 21.50 3.22
N ASN A 195 -0.63 22.07 4.33
CA ASN A 195 -0.12 23.45 4.41
C ASN A 195 1.20 23.60 5.20
N ILE A 196 1.95 22.52 5.35
CA ILE A 196 3.26 22.45 6.03
C ILE A 196 4.38 22.94 5.10
N VAL A 197 4.39 22.47 3.86
CA VAL A 197 5.37 22.82 2.82
C VAL A 197 4.75 23.80 1.84
N ASP A 198 5.49 24.87 1.52
CA ASP A 198 5.05 25.82 0.48
C ASP A 198 5.01 25.08 -0.88
N PRO A 199 3.84 25.02 -1.56
CA PRO A 199 3.69 24.34 -2.85
C PRO A 199 4.52 24.96 -3.98
N LYS A 200 5.05 26.18 -3.79
CA LYS A 200 5.96 26.84 -4.74
C LYS A 200 7.44 26.65 -4.39
N SER A 201 7.74 26.03 -3.24
CA SER A 201 9.11 25.71 -2.87
C SER A 201 9.67 24.59 -3.76
N ARG A 202 11.00 24.49 -3.80
CA ARG A 202 11.70 23.36 -4.45
C ARG A 202 11.93 22.19 -3.48
N VAL A 203 11.42 22.30 -2.25
CA VAL A 203 11.61 21.31 -1.17
C VAL A 203 10.85 20.03 -1.46
N ALA A 204 9.65 20.14 -2.04
CA ALA A 204 8.79 18.99 -2.30
C ALA A 204 8.20 18.99 -3.71
N THR A 205 7.88 17.80 -4.21
CA THR A 205 7.13 17.62 -5.47
C THR A 205 5.93 16.69 -5.26
N TRP A 206 4.84 17.03 -5.93
CA TRP A 206 3.57 16.31 -5.88
C TRP A 206 3.33 15.42 -7.11
N GLN A 207 4.37 15.25 -7.95
CA GLN A 207 4.34 14.31 -9.05
C GLN A 207 4.52 12.89 -8.52
N PRO A 208 3.62 11.94 -8.82
CA PRO A 208 3.69 10.58 -8.27
C PRO A 208 5.02 9.86 -8.57
N ASP A 209 5.60 10.06 -9.75
CA ASP A 209 6.81 9.36 -10.20
C ASP A 209 8.14 9.96 -9.69
N GLN A 210 8.08 10.69 -8.57
CA GLN A 210 9.21 11.37 -7.95
C GLN A 210 9.11 11.28 -6.43
N PRO A 211 10.22 11.35 -5.68
CA PRO A 211 10.19 11.41 -4.21
C PRO A 211 9.34 12.58 -3.71
N LEU A 212 8.80 12.50 -2.50
CA LEU A 212 8.08 13.64 -1.93
C LEU A 212 9.03 14.80 -1.65
N ILE A 213 10.11 14.56 -0.89
CA ILE A 213 11.13 15.55 -0.53
C ILE A 213 12.32 15.48 -1.48
N LEU A 214 12.72 16.64 -2.01
CA LEU A 214 13.83 16.79 -2.94
C LEU A 214 15.04 17.47 -2.29
N GLU A 215 14.81 18.50 -1.48
CA GLU A 215 15.86 19.32 -0.85
C GLU A 215 15.38 19.88 0.50
N GLY A 216 16.29 20.13 1.45
CA GLY A 216 16.03 21.00 2.60
C GLY A 216 15.25 20.40 3.77
N GLY A 217 14.76 19.16 3.65
CA GLY A 217 14.08 18.43 4.73
C GLY A 217 12.73 19.02 5.14
N LEU A 218 12.08 18.36 6.09
CA LEU A 218 10.80 18.79 6.66
C LEU A 218 10.97 19.54 7.99
N PRO A 219 10.03 20.42 8.36
CA PRO A 219 10.06 21.07 9.66
C PRO A 219 10.09 20.05 10.81
N THR A 220 10.93 20.29 11.81
CA THR A 220 11.04 19.44 13.01
C THR A 220 9.94 19.71 14.04
N GLY A 221 9.04 20.65 13.77
CA GLY A 221 7.99 21.07 14.69
C GLY A 221 6.74 21.53 13.97
N ALA A 222 5.59 21.21 14.57
CA ALA A 222 4.28 21.62 14.07
C ALA A 222 3.91 23.04 14.51
N GLN A 223 3.28 23.78 13.62
CA GLN A 223 2.57 25.01 13.97
C GLN A 223 1.08 24.71 14.08
N LYS A 224 0.40 25.35 15.03
CA LYS A 224 -1.05 25.30 15.14
C LYS A 224 -1.70 25.68 13.81
N GLY A 225 -2.60 24.83 13.34
CA GLY A 225 -3.23 24.96 12.03
C GLY A 225 -2.50 24.28 10.90
N ASN A 226 -1.32 23.67 11.14
CA ASN A 226 -0.73 22.76 10.19
C ASN A 226 -1.59 21.51 10.01
N TYR A 227 -1.67 21.04 8.77
CA TYR A 227 -2.29 19.78 8.43
C TYR A 227 -1.57 19.13 7.25
N SER A 228 -1.65 17.80 7.18
CA SER A 228 -1.44 16.98 6.00
C SER A 228 -2.41 15.81 6.09
N LEU A 229 -3.09 15.48 5.00
CA LEU A 229 -4.07 14.39 5.02
C LEU A 229 -4.31 13.83 3.62
N VAL A 230 -4.75 12.58 3.59
CA VAL A 230 -5.29 11.91 2.41
C VAL A 230 -6.70 11.43 2.73
N LEU A 231 -7.69 11.90 1.97
CA LEU A 231 -9.08 11.48 2.10
C LEU A 231 -9.50 10.67 0.87
N LEU A 232 -10.11 9.53 1.13
CA LEU A 232 -10.93 8.78 0.17
C LEU A 232 -12.37 9.26 0.23
N ARG A 233 -12.86 9.76 -0.89
CA ARG A 233 -14.26 10.10 -1.08
C ARG A 233 -14.95 9.00 -1.89
N LYS A 234 -15.91 8.32 -1.26
CA LYS A 234 -16.64 7.18 -1.83
C LYS A 234 -18.13 7.22 -1.47
N ILE A 235 -18.97 6.56 -2.27
CA ILE A 235 -20.38 6.32 -1.93
C ILE A 235 -20.48 5.05 -1.07
N VAL A 236 -20.89 5.21 0.18
CA VAL A 236 -21.12 4.12 1.13
C VAL A 236 -22.59 4.08 1.49
N ASN A 237 -23.27 2.99 1.17
CA ASN A 237 -24.72 2.80 1.43
C ASN A 237 -25.58 3.96 0.91
N GLY A 238 -25.26 4.46 -0.30
CA GLY A 238 -25.97 5.56 -0.95
C GLY A 238 -25.64 6.96 -0.42
N GLN A 239 -24.71 7.08 0.52
CA GLN A 239 -24.25 8.37 1.05
C GLN A 239 -22.79 8.59 0.68
N VAL A 240 -22.44 9.80 0.28
CA VAL A 240 -21.03 10.11 0.06
C VAL A 240 -20.33 10.31 1.40
N ARG A 241 -19.16 9.70 1.56
CA ARG A 241 -18.34 9.72 2.77
C ARG A 241 -16.92 10.13 2.43
N GLU A 242 -16.28 10.83 3.36
CA GLU A 242 -14.85 11.09 3.40
C GLU A 242 -14.23 10.14 4.44
N ILE A 243 -13.40 9.21 3.97
CA ILE A 243 -12.69 8.22 4.77
C ILE A 243 -11.21 8.64 4.79
N PRO A 244 -10.63 9.00 5.95
CA PRO A 244 -9.22 9.34 6.01
C PRO A 244 -8.38 8.07 5.83
N LEU A 245 -7.39 8.13 4.93
CA LEU A 245 -6.33 7.11 4.83
C LEU A 245 -5.21 7.45 5.81
N ALA A 246 -4.77 8.71 5.78
CA ALA A 246 -3.81 9.27 6.73
C ALA A 246 -4.17 10.70 7.11
N GLN A 247 -3.82 11.10 8.33
CA GLN A 247 -4.05 12.44 8.81
C GLN A 247 -3.00 12.88 9.85
N PHE A 248 -2.55 14.10 9.66
CA PHE A 248 -1.84 14.92 10.63
C PHE A 248 -2.59 16.25 10.75
N ILE A 249 -2.99 16.63 11.97
CA ILE A 249 -3.68 17.90 12.28
C ILE A 249 -3.10 18.48 13.56
N ALA A 250 -2.45 19.64 13.45
CA ALA A 250 -1.85 20.33 14.58
C ALA A 250 -2.83 21.33 15.21
N LEU A 251 -3.41 20.99 16.36
CA LEU A 251 -4.30 21.88 17.12
C LEU A 251 -3.57 22.84 18.08
N LYS A 252 -2.27 22.59 18.31
CA LYS A 252 -1.33 23.40 19.09
C LYS A 252 0.03 23.40 18.39
N ASP A 253 0.89 24.34 18.77
CA ASP A 253 2.30 24.32 18.36
C ASP A 253 3.04 23.16 19.04
N GLY A 254 4.08 22.65 18.38
CA GLY A 254 5.02 21.66 18.91
C GLY A 254 6.39 21.80 18.24
N THR A 255 7.48 21.38 18.90
CA THR A 255 8.85 21.34 18.34
C THR A 255 9.35 19.89 18.16
N ALA A 256 10.64 19.58 18.32
CA ALA A 256 11.18 18.22 18.48
C ALA A 256 11.67 17.87 19.92
N ALA A 257 11.67 18.85 20.87
CA ALA A 257 12.12 18.66 22.26
C ALA A 257 11.03 18.35 23.34
N ASP A 258 9.76 18.64 23.09
CA ASP A 258 8.58 18.31 23.92
C ASP A 258 7.99 16.90 23.61
N PRO A 259 7.88 15.99 24.59
CA PRO A 259 7.38 14.63 24.38
C PRO A 259 5.91 14.55 23.92
N GLU A 260 5.14 15.65 23.96
CA GLU A 260 3.79 15.74 23.38
C GLU A 260 3.76 16.27 21.94
N GLN A 261 4.92 16.44 21.29
CA GLN A 261 4.98 17.06 19.98
C GLN A 261 4.51 16.15 18.87
N ILE A 262 3.71 16.77 18.03
CA ILE A 262 3.19 16.20 16.81
C ILE A 262 4.27 16.46 15.76
N THR A 263 5.14 15.49 15.50
CA THR A 263 6.08 15.57 14.37
C THR A 263 5.27 15.77 13.09
N PRO A 264 5.54 16.82 12.28
CA PRO A 264 4.83 17.02 11.02
C PRO A 264 5.05 15.86 10.08
N TYR A 265 3.96 15.15 9.78
CA TYR A 265 3.91 14.19 8.68
C TYR A 265 3.39 14.88 7.43
N VAL A 266 4.02 14.61 6.30
CA VAL A 266 3.57 15.07 4.98
C VAL A 266 3.30 13.86 4.13
N HIS A 267 2.05 13.71 3.70
CA HIS A 267 1.60 12.56 2.92
C HIS A 267 1.56 12.86 1.43
N LYS A 268 1.77 11.84 0.59
CA LYS A 268 1.68 11.88 -0.86
C LYS A 268 1.15 10.57 -1.42
N ILE A 269 0.31 10.65 -2.45
CA ILE A 269 -0.17 9.48 -3.20
C ILE A 269 0.78 9.19 -4.36
N PHE A 270 1.20 7.93 -4.48
CA PHE A 270 2.15 7.47 -5.50
C PHE A 270 1.49 6.61 -6.57
N GLN A 271 0.66 5.63 -6.19
CA GLN A 271 0.15 4.67 -7.17
C GLN A 271 -1.19 4.06 -6.74
N PHE A 272 -1.93 3.58 -7.74
CA PHE A 272 -3.11 2.73 -7.59
C PHE A 272 -2.86 1.41 -8.32
N ALA A 273 -2.97 0.28 -7.64
CA ALA A 273 -2.72 -1.02 -8.23
C ALA A 273 -3.49 -2.13 -7.51
N ASP A 274 -3.93 -3.15 -8.27
CA ASP A 274 -4.46 -4.42 -7.77
C ASP A 274 -3.28 -5.29 -7.34
N LEU A 275 -2.90 -5.19 -6.06
CA LEU A 275 -1.70 -5.80 -5.49
C LEU A 275 -1.97 -7.21 -4.94
N ASN A 276 -3.24 -7.60 -4.78
CA ASN A 276 -3.64 -8.92 -4.29
C ASN A 276 -4.34 -9.80 -5.36
N GLY A 277 -4.70 -9.23 -6.51
CA GLY A 277 -5.33 -9.90 -7.64
C GLY A 277 -6.85 -10.08 -7.52
N ASP A 278 -7.52 -9.38 -6.59
CA ASP A 278 -8.96 -9.49 -6.36
C ASP A 278 -9.80 -8.56 -7.26
N GLY A 279 -9.13 -7.70 -8.02
CA GLY A 279 -9.75 -6.74 -8.93
C GLY A 279 -10.11 -5.41 -8.30
N VAL A 280 -9.87 -5.20 -7.00
CA VAL A 280 -9.91 -3.92 -6.30
C VAL A 280 -8.50 -3.32 -6.31
N LEU A 281 -8.37 -2.00 -6.45
CA LEU A 281 -7.07 -1.33 -6.39
C LEU A 281 -6.74 -0.90 -4.96
N GLU A 282 -5.56 -1.28 -4.50
CA GLU A 282 -4.89 -0.66 -3.36
C GLU A 282 -4.34 0.72 -3.71
N VAL A 283 -4.16 1.54 -2.67
CA VAL A 283 -3.51 2.85 -2.76
C VAL A 283 -2.12 2.76 -2.13
N ILE A 284 -1.08 3.06 -2.92
CA ILE A 284 0.29 3.25 -2.41
C ILE A 284 0.47 4.73 -2.09
N MET A 285 0.74 4.99 -0.82
CA MET A 285 0.99 6.31 -0.26
C MET A 285 2.41 6.35 0.32
N GLY A 286 3.02 7.53 0.38
CA GLY A 286 4.22 7.76 1.16
C GLY A 286 4.00 8.87 2.17
N THR A 287 4.70 8.76 3.28
CA THR A 287 4.68 9.69 4.39
C THR A 287 6.12 10.05 4.74
N ASP A 288 6.44 11.35 4.66
CA ASP A 288 7.74 11.88 5.05
C ASP A 288 7.60 12.67 6.36
N TYR A 289 8.64 12.61 7.17
CA TYR A 289 8.88 13.47 8.33
C TYR A 289 10.36 13.86 8.38
N TYR A 290 10.76 14.69 9.34
CA TYR A 290 12.11 15.27 9.36
C TYR A 290 13.25 14.24 9.50
N GLU A 291 12.94 13.04 9.99
CA GLU A 291 13.91 11.99 10.33
C GLU A 291 13.77 10.75 9.46
N GLY A 292 12.79 10.72 8.55
CA GLY A 292 12.53 9.52 7.76
C GLY A 292 11.35 9.63 6.80
N SER A 293 11.14 8.54 6.10
CA SER A 293 10.08 8.35 5.12
C SER A 293 9.64 6.91 5.13
N PHE A 294 8.36 6.66 5.00
CA PHE A 294 7.79 5.32 4.88
C PHE A 294 6.69 5.30 3.83
N TYR A 295 6.44 4.12 3.29
CA TYR A 295 5.43 3.84 2.30
C TYR A 295 4.38 2.92 2.90
N GLU A 296 3.13 3.19 2.55
CA GLU A 296 1.94 2.55 3.10
C GLU A 296 1.07 2.05 1.95
N VAL A 297 0.54 0.84 2.11
CA VAL A 297 -0.44 0.25 1.19
C VAL A 297 -1.77 0.16 1.89
N PHE A 298 -2.80 0.76 1.31
CA PHE A 298 -4.17 0.70 1.81
C PHE A 298 -5.04 -0.18 0.92
N GLU A 299 -5.60 -1.24 1.49
CA GLU A 299 -6.68 -2.04 0.90
C GLU A 299 -8.02 -1.32 1.06
N ILE A 300 -8.79 -1.26 -0.02
CA ILE A 300 -10.04 -0.51 -0.07
C ILE A 300 -11.21 -1.46 0.09
N HIS A 301 -11.94 -1.30 1.18
CA HIS A 301 -13.17 -2.05 1.41
C HIS A 301 -14.39 -1.17 1.14
N LYS A 302 -15.57 -1.77 1.35
CA LYS A 302 -16.86 -1.15 1.04
C LYS A 302 -17.11 0.15 1.83
N ASP A 303 -16.72 0.19 3.11
CA ASP A 303 -17.03 1.29 4.04
C ASP A 303 -15.81 1.88 4.75
N ASN A 304 -14.63 1.31 4.57
CA ASN A 304 -13.37 1.81 5.11
C ASN A 304 -12.19 1.49 4.18
N ALA A 305 -11.00 1.92 4.59
CA ALA A 305 -9.73 1.48 4.04
C ALA A 305 -8.85 0.96 5.18
N ILE A 306 -8.02 -0.05 4.90
CA ILE A 306 -7.20 -0.74 5.88
C ILE A 306 -5.74 -0.65 5.44
N LEU A 307 -4.86 -0.20 6.33
CA LEU A 307 -3.42 -0.29 6.13
C LEU A 307 -3.01 -1.77 6.18
N VAL A 308 -2.44 -2.29 5.10
CA VAL A 308 -2.09 -3.71 4.97
C VAL A 308 -0.60 -3.97 4.86
N LEU A 309 0.18 -3.01 4.36
CA LEU A 309 1.65 -3.05 4.34
C LEU A 309 2.20 -1.68 4.68
N GLU A 310 3.32 -1.65 5.40
CA GLU A 310 4.09 -0.44 5.70
C GLU A 310 5.56 -0.81 5.76
N ASN A 311 6.42 -0.01 5.12
CA ASN A 311 7.87 -0.08 5.35
C ASN A 311 8.53 1.27 5.06
N GLY A 312 9.67 1.54 5.68
CA GLY A 312 10.38 2.80 5.51
C GLY A 312 11.76 2.82 6.13
N LEU A 313 12.39 3.98 5.98
CA LEU A 313 13.69 4.31 6.54
C LEU A 313 13.55 5.55 7.43
N GLY A 314 14.17 5.51 8.61
CA GLY A 314 14.22 6.63 9.55
C GLY A 314 15.20 6.37 10.70
N VAL A 315 15.56 7.42 11.43
CA VAL A 315 16.45 7.36 12.61
C VAL A 315 15.67 7.09 13.89
#